data_AF-A0A6T5VPP8-F1
#
_entry.id   AF-A0A6T5VPP8-F1
#
_cell.length_a   1.000
_cell.length_b   1.000
_cell.length_c   1.000
_cell.angle_alpha   90.00
_cell.angle_beta   90.00
_cell.angle_gamma   90.00
#
_symmetry.space_group_name_H-M   'P 1'
#
loop_
_entity.id
_entity.type
_entity.pdbx_description
1 polymer ?
#
loop_
_entity_poly.entity_id
_entity_poly.type
_entity_poly.pdbx_seq_one_letter_code
_entity_poly.pdbx_strand_id
1 'polypeptide(L)'
;MGERDSLLQSSFHTRSLDQVYHDLETSLDGLSTAQAKKRRNLYGLNNVPSPVNAPAWLCCLLPCLLRTKEMLIYNDSVPEHAIVKRNGKWINMDSASLVPGDIVKIDTHERIPADIRLIEVDNCIFSTNAVYNSNSNLIASITTSSDKYVGASNMGFLGYLVESGSCVGVVVATGKNAVISKLIKGRLWPPKTSDN
;
A
#
# COMPACT_ATOMS: atom_id res chain seq x y z
N MET A 1 15.93 -9.15 10.92
CA MET A 1 14.53 -8.67 10.90
C MET A 1 13.86 -8.87 9.53
N GLY A 2 14.49 -8.44 8.42
CA GLY A 2 13.83 -8.34 7.11
C GLY A 2 13.28 -9.62 6.46
N GLU A 3 13.90 -10.80 6.64
CA GLU A 3 13.40 -12.04 5.98
C GLU A 3 12.11 -12.57 6.60
N ARG A 4 11.98 -12.57 7.94
CA ARG A 4 10.75 -13.00 8.62
C ARG A 4 9.58 -12.07 8.32
N ASP A 5 9.80 -10.76 8.31
CA ASP A 5 8.76 -9.77 7.97
C ASP A 5 8.31 -9.88 6.50
N SER A 6 9.22 -10.25 5.60
CA SER A 6 8.91 -10.48 4.18
C SER A 6 8.06 -11.73 3.94
N LEU A 7 8.31 -12.81 4.70
CA LEU A 7 7.55 -14.07 4.63
C LEU A 7 6.17 -13.94 5.28
N LEU A 8 6.07 -13.16 6.36
CA LEU A 8 4.80 -12.85 7.01
C LEU A 8 3.87 -12.10 6.05
N GLN A 9 4.39 -11.11 5.32
CA GLN A 9 3.62 -10.38 4.32
C GLN A 9 3.10 -11.26 3.19
N SER A 10 3.90 -12.22 2.70
CA SER A 10 3.50 -13.08 1.57
C SER A 10 2.39 -14.09 1.88
N SER A 11 1.83 -14.09 3.10
CA SER A 11 0.85 -15.10 3.53
C SER A 11 -0.50 -14.53 3.99
N PHE A 12 -0.69 -13.20 3.96
CA PHE A 12 -1.96 -12.61 4.42
C PHE A 12 -3.15 -12.98 3.52
N HIS A 13 -2.91 -13.31 2.24
CA HIS A 13 -3.96 -13.70 1.29
C HIS A 13 -4.52 -15.10 1.56
N THR A 14 -3.73 -16.03 2.12
CA THR A 14 -4.17 -17.41 2.43
C THR A 14 -4.77 -17.57 3.82
N ARG A 15 -4.50 -16.63 4.74
CA ARG A 15 -5.04 -16.66 6.11
C ARG A 15 -6.52 -16.30 6.16
N SER A 16 -7.22 -16.84 7.17
CA SER A 16 -8.59 -16.44 7.49
C SER A 16 -8.62 -15.03 8.11
N LEU A 17 -9.75 -14.34 8.01
CA LEU A 17 -9.88 -12.97 8.54
C LEU A 17 -9.62 -12.91 10.06
N ASP A 18 -10.08 -13.91 10.82
CA ASP A 18 -9.85 -13.99 12.27
C ASP A 18 -8.36 -14.11 12.62
N GLN A 19 -7.60 -14.88 11.84
CA GLN A 19 -6.15 -14.97 11.99
C GLN A 19 -5.49 -13.64 11.67
N VAL A 20 -5.91 -12.96 10.59
CA VAL A 20 -5.39 -11.64 10.24
C VAL A 20 -5.65 -10.62 11.35
N TYR A 21 -6.84 -10.62 11.94
CA TYR A 21 -7.18 -9.76 13.07
C TYR A 21 -6.32 -10.06 14.31
N HIS A 22 -6.12 -11.34 14.60
CA HIS A 22 -5.27 -11.77 15.69
C HIS A 22 -3.80 -11.35 15.48
N ASP A 23 -3.24 -11.59 14.29
CA ASP A 23 -1.85 -11.31 13.97
C ASP A 23 -1.54 -9.80 13.94
N LEU A 24 -2.50 -8.99 13.48
CA LEU A 24 -2.37 -7.53 13.47
C LEU A 24 -2.84 -6.89 14.78
N GLU A 25 -3.25 -7.69 15.78
CA GLU A 25 -3.84 -7.26 17.05
C GLU A 25 -4.86 -6.12 16.84
N THR A 26 -5.79 -6.31 15.91
CA THR A 26 -6.78 -5.29 15.52
C THR A 26 -8.20 -5.85 15.57
N SER A 27 -9.17 -4.96 15.63
CA SER A 27 -10.59 -5.29 15.82
C SER A 27 -11.43 -4.72 14.67
N LEU A 28 -12.67 -5.20 14.51
CA LEU A 28 -13.62 -4.66 13.51
C LEU A 28 -13.92 -3.17 13.71
N ASP A 29 -13.71 -2.62 14.90
CA ASP A 29 -13.85 -1.20 15.21
C ASP A 29 -12.59 -0.37 14.92
N GLY A 30 -11.57 -1.03 14.37
CA GLY A 30 -10.28 -0.45 14.05
C GLY A 30 -9.40 -0.26 15.29
N LEU A 31 -8.31 0.48 15.09
CA LEU A 31 -7.34 0.78 16.15
C LEU A 31 -7.77 1.98 16.98
N SER A 32 -7.35 1.99 18.25
CA SER A 32 -7.39 3.22 19.04
C SER A 32 -6.34 4.22 18.57
N THR A 33 -6.59 5.51 18.77
CA THR A 33 -5.63 6.57 18.46
C THR A 33 -4.30 6.40 19.19
N ALA A 34 -4.32 5.87 20.42
CA ALA A 34 -3.12 5.56 21.20
C ALA A 34 -2.32 4.41 20.59
N GLN A 35 -2.98 3.31 20.20
CA GLN A 35 -2.34 2.18 19.51
C GLN A 35 -1.76 2.61 18.17
N ALA A 36 -2.52 3.37 17.37
CA ALA A 36 -2.06 3.89 16.09
C ALA A 36 -0.82 4.77 16.24
N LYS A 37 -0.81 5.66 17.26
CA LYS A 37 0.37 6.49 17.56
C LYS A 37 1.59 5.64 17.97
N LYS A 38 1.39 4.60 18.79
CA LYS A 38 2.45 3.67 19.19
C LYS A 38 3.03 2.94 17.96
N ARG A 39 2.17 2.45 17.08
CA ARG A 39 2.57 1.79 15.82
C ARG A 39 3.29 2.75 14.88
N ARG A 40 2.85 4.00 14.78
CA ARG A 40 3.52 5.02 13.96
C ARG A 40 4.95 5.27 14.42
N ASN A 41 5.20 5.24 15.73
CA ASN A 41 6.56 5.36 16.26
C ASN A 41 7.44 4.12 15.95
N LEU A 42 6.81 2.95 15.77
CA LEU A 42 7.51 1.68 15.49
C LEU A 42 7.78 1.47 13.99
N TYR A 43 6.76 1.64 13.14
CA TYR A 43 6.82 1.40 11.71
C TYR A 43 7.22 2.65 10.90
N GLY A 44 7.05 3.84 11.48
CA GLY A 44 7.24 5.11 10.78
C GLY A 44 6.01 5.54 10.00
N LEU A 45 6.21 6.50 9.09
CA LEU A 45 5.18 6.99 8.18
C LEU A 45 4.97 6.03 7.01
N ASN A 46 3.75 6.01 6.47
CA ASN A 46 3.40 5.36 5.21
C ASN A 46 3.95 6.17 4.04
N ASN A 47 5.27 6.15 3.87
CA ASN A 47 5.96 6.82 2.77
C ASN A 47 6.76 5.79 1.95
N VAL A 48 6.46 5.72 0.66
CA VAL A 48 7.17 4.87 -0.30
C VAL A 48 8.47 5.59 -0.69
N PRO A 49 9.61 4.90 -0.85
CA PRO A 49 10.83 5.56 -1.33
C PRO A 49 10.63 6.09 -2.76
N SER A 50 11.03 7.34 -2.99
CA SER A 50 11.07 7.93 -4.33
C SER A 50 11.94 7.09 -5.27
N PRO A 51 11.49 6.80 -6.51
CA PRO A 51 12.30 6.07 -7.49
C PRO A 51 13.55 6.85 -7.92
N VAL A 52 13.49 8.18 -7.84
CA VAL A 52 14.65 9.07 -8.04
C VAL A 52 15.27 9.38 -6.69
N ASN A 53 16.49 8.90 -6.48
CA ASN A 53 17.27 9.17 -5.28
C ASN A 53 18.39 10.18 -5.56
N ALA A 54 18.06 11.29 -6.23
CA ALA A 54 19.01 12.37 -6.54
C ALA A 54 18.85 13.53 -5.56
N PRO A 55 19.94 14.29 -5.26
CA PRO A 55 19.84 15.50 -4.44
C PRO A 55 18.88 16.52 -5.06
N ALA A 56 18.16 17.26 -4.22
CA ALA A 56 17.19 18.27 -4.67
C ALA A 56 17.80 19.27 -5.66
N TRP A 57 19.03 19.74 -5.41
CA TRP A 57 19.74 20.67 -6.30
C TRP A 57 19.92 20.11 -7.71
N LEU A 58 20.17 18.80 -7.84
CA LEU A 58 20.35 18.14 -9.13
C LEU A 58 19.01 17.97 -9.85
N CYS A 59 17.96 17.62 -9.11
CA CYS A 59 16.59 17.59 -9.65
C CYS A 59 16.14 18.98 -10.15
N CYS A 60 16.56 20.06 -9.48
CA CYS A 60 16.31 21.43 -9.93
C CYS A 60 17.09 21.77 -11.22
N LEU A 61 18.35 21.36 -11.34
CA LEU A 61 19.16 21.58 -12.54
C LEU A 61 18.75 20.70 -13.72
N LEU A 62 18.24 19.49 -13.46
CA LEU A 62 17.79 18.52 -14.46
C LEU A 62 16.35 18.08 -14.17
N PRO A 63 15.34 18.91 -14.48
CA PRO A 63 13.92 18.57 -14.23
C PRO A 63 13.46 17.30 -14.96
N CYS A 64 14.15 16.89 -16.02
CA CYS A 64 13.88 15.65 -16.74
C CYS A 64 13.97 14.39 -15.85
N LEU A 65 14.79 14.43 -14.79
CA LEU A 65 14.88 13.33 -13.81
C LEU A 65 13.54 13.10 -13.11
N LEU A 66 12.77 14.17 -12.87
CA LEU A 66 11.44 14.11 -12.24
C LEU A 66 10.30 13.81 -13.22
N ARG A 67 10.57 13.79 -14.53
CA ARG A 67 9.57 13.51 -15.59
C ARG A 67 9.65 12.09 -16.15
N THR A 68 10.36 11.20 -15.47
CA THR A 68 10.42 9.78 -15.84
C THR A 68 9.06 9.12 -15.63
N LYS A 69 8.76 8.07 -16.41
CA LYS A 69 7.50 7.33 -16.31
C LYS A 69 7.28 6.82 -14.87
N GLU A 70 8.35 6.37 -14.23
CA GLU A 70 8.36 5.87 -12.85
C GLU A 70 7.99 6.95 -11.84
N MET A 71 8.48 8.19 -12.01
CA MET A 71 8.12 9.31 -11.15
C MET A 71 6.67 9.73 -11.29
N LEU A 72 6.13 9.72 -12.52
CA LEU A 72 4.72 10.03 -12.76
C LEU A 72 3.81 9.01 -12.07
N ILE A 73 4.14 7.73 -12.19
CA ILE A 73 3.45 6.64 -11.49
C ILE A 73 3.54 6.82 -9.97
N TYR A 74 4.75 7.10 -9.45
CA TYR A 74 4.96 7.30 -8.01
C TYR A 74 4.10 8.45 -7.46
N ASN A 75 4.13 9.62 -8.10
CA ASN A 75 3.36 10.78 -7.64
C ASN A 75 1.84 10.56 -7.69
N ASP A 76 1.36 9.82 -8.69
CA ASP A 76 -0.07 9.53 -8.83
C ASP A 76 -0.52 8.37 -7.93
N SER A 77 0.39 7.48 -7.52
CA SER A 77 0.05 6.26 -6.78
C SER A 77 -0.32 6.44 -5.32
N VAL A 78 0.16 7.51 -4.66
CA VAL A 78 -0.02 7.72 -3.22
C VAL A 78 -1.12 8.77 -3.01
N PRO A 79 -2.33 8.38 -2.56
CA PRO A 79 -3.38 9.35 -2.28
C PRO A 79 -2.97 10.23 -1.09
N GLU A 80 -3.38 11.50 -1.05
CA GLU A 80 -3.05 12.42 0.06
C GLU A 80 -3.85 12.08 1.34
N HIS A 81 -5.07 11.59 1.16
CA HIS A 81 -6.00 11.33 2.25
C HIS A 81 -6.57 9.90 2.19
N ALA A 82 -7.01 9.39 3.34
CA ALA A 82 -7.64 8.08 3.48
C ALA A 82 -8.73 8.12 4.56
N ILE A 83 -9.83 7.39 4.32
CA ILE A 83 -10.90 7.19 5.29
C ILE A 83 -10.57 5.96 6.14
N VAL A 84 -10.38 6.17 7.45
CA VAL A 84 -9.91 5.15 8.39
C VAL A 84 -10.92 4.96 9.52
N LYS A 85 -11.17 3.73 9.96
CA LYS A 85 -11.95 3.43 11.16
C LYS A 85 -11.02 3.43 12.37
N ARG A 86 -11.23 4.33 13.32
CA ARG A 86 -10.53 4.34 14.62
C ARG A 86 -11.52 4.59 15.75
N ASN A 87 -11.42 3.82 16.83
CA ASN A 87 -12.39 3.83 17.94
C ASN A 87 -13.86 3.71 17.45
N GLY A 88 -14.11 2.85 16.46
CA GLY A 88 -15.44 2.62 15.90
C GLY A 88 -15.96 3.73 14.96
N LYS A 89 -15.22 4.83 14.77
CA LYS A 89 -15.63 5.97 13.95
C LYS A 89 -14.79 6.10 12.69
N TRP A 90 -15.45 6.42 11.57
CA TRP A 90 -14.78 6.77 10.33
C TRP A 90 -14.25 8.20 10.41
N ILE A 91 -12.96 8.36 10.12
CA ILE A 91 -12.26 9.65 10.11
C ILE A 91 -11.44 9.78 8.83
N ASN A 92 -11.44 10.98 8.25
CA ASN A 92 -10.56 11.30 7.13
C ASN A 92 -9.22 11.81 7.68
N MET A 93 -8.10 11.26 7.21
CA MET A 93 -6.75 11.67 7.62
C MET A 93 -5.73 11.53 6.50
N ASP A 94 -4.57 12.13 6.71
CA ASP A 94 -3.40 11.95 5.84
C ASP A 94 -3.03 10.47 5.72
N SER A 95 -2.93 9.98 4.47
CA SER A 95 -2.56 8.60 4.17
C SER A 95 -1.16 8.24 4.68
N ALA A 96 -0.27 9.23 4.83
CA ALA A 96 1.07 9.06 5.38
C ALA A 96 1.04 8.63 6.87
N SER A 97 -0.08 8.86 7.55
CA SER A 97 -0.28 8.47 8.96
C SER A 97 -0.88 7.06 9.15
N LEU A 98 -1.11 6.32 8.06
CA LEU A 98 -1.58 4.94 8.13
C LEU A 98 -0.55 4.00 8.75
N VAL A 99 -1.04 3.05 9.54
CA VAL A 99 -0.21 2.01 10.16
C VAL A 99 -0.80 0.62 9.93
N PRO A 100 0.02 -0.45 9.98
CA PRO A 100 -0.50 -1.81 9.92
C PRO A 100 -1.57 -2.05 10.99
N GLY A 101 -2.68 -2.66 10.58
CA GLY A 101 -3.88 -2.94 11.38
C GLY A 101 -4.94 -1.85 11.38
N ASP A 102 -4.70 -0.68 10.77
CA ASP A 102 -5.79 0.28 10.50
C ASP A 102 -6.82 -0.35 9.55
N ILE A 103 -8.09 0.00 9.71
CA ILE A 103 -9.16 -0.38 8.78
C ILE A 103 -9.46 0.82 7.89
N VAL A 104 -9.42 0.62 6.58
CA VAL A 104 -9.65 1.66 5.59
C VAL A 104 -10.87 1.36 4.73
N LYS A 105 -11.63 2.40 4.40
CA LYS A 105 -12.70 2.34 3.40
C LYS A 105 -12.23 3.04 2.13
N ILE A 106 -12.48 2.42 0.99
CA ILE A 106 -12.13 2.95 -0.32
C ILE A 106 -13.37 2.89 -1.21
N ASP A 107 -13.73 4.03 -1.78
CA ASP A 107 -14.88 4.17 -2.70
C ASP A 107 -14.42 4.20 -4.17
N THR A 108 -15.37 4.28 -5.09
CA THR A 108 -15.08 4.28 -6.52
C THR A 108 -14.25 5.49 -6.95
N HIS A 109 -13.32 5.28 -7.88
CA HIS A 109 -12.35 6.25 -8.39
C HIS A 109 -11.30 6.72 -7.37
N GLU A 110 -11.20 6.05 -6.22
CA GLU A 110 -10.12 6.29 -5.28
C GLU A 110 -8.97 5.29 -5.46
N ARG A 111 -7.77 5.69 -5.03
CA ARG A 111 -6.60 4.81 -5.00
C ARG A 111 -6.44 4.18 -3.62
N ILE A 112 -5.98 2.94 -3.63
CA ILE A 112 -5.67 2.22 -2.41
C ILE A 112 -4.45 2.85 -1.72
N PRO A 113 -4.54 3.29 -0.44
CA PRO A 113 -3.51 4.10 0.22
C PRO A 113 -2.38 3.30 0.87
N ALA A 114 -2.53 1.99 1.02
CA ALA A 114 -1.53 1.07 1.56
C ALA A 114 -1.85 -0.36 1.10
N ASP A 115 -0.98 -1.33 1.34
CA ASP A 115 -1.36 -2.72 1.05
C ASP A 115 -2.39 -3.20 2.07
N ILE A 116 -3.52 -3.70 1.58
CA ILE A 116 -4.70 -4.08 2.37
C ILE A 116 -5.14 -5.51 2.10
N ARG A 117 -5.62 -6.18 3.15
CA ARG A 117 -6.42 -7.40 3.05
C ARG A 117 -7.90 -7.02 3.07
N LEU A 118 -8.65 -7.41 2.05
CA LEU A 118 -10.07 -7.07 1.96
C LEU A 118 -10.89 -7.81 3.01
N ILE A 119 -11.78 -7.08 3.68
CA ILE A 119 -12.70 -7.60 4.70
C ILE A 119 -14.15 -7.51 4.23
N GLU A 120 -14.48 -6.48 3.44
CA GLU A 120 -15.79 -6.28 2.82
C GLU A 120 -15.59 -5.77 1.39
N VAL A 121 -16.42 -6.25 0.47
CA VAL A 121 -16.35 -5.89 -0.95
C VAL A 121 -17.76 -5.76 -1.50
N ASP A 122 -18.04 -4.64 -2.16
CA ASP A 122 -19.27 -4.42 -2.91
C ASP A 122 -18.94 -4.10 -4.38
N ASN A 123 -19.11 -5.10 -5.24
CA ASN A 123 -18.92 -5.02 -6.70
C ASN A 123 -17.61 -4.31 -7.12
N CYS A 124 -16.55 -4.51 -6.34
CA CYS A 124 -15.31 -3.76 -6.47
C CYS A 124 -14.42 -4.34 -7.57
N ILE A 125 -13.95 -3.48 -8.47
CA ILE A 125 -12.99 -3.84 -9.52
C ILE A 125 -11.76 -2.96 -9.39
N PHE A 126 -10.58 -3.57 -9.30
CA PHE A 126 -9.32 -2.85 -9.26
C PHE A 126 -8.66 -2.79 -10.63
N SER A 127 -8.11 -1.63 -10.97
CA SER A 127 -7.19 -1.44 -12.09
C SER A 127 -5.75 -1.46 -11.58
N THR A 128 -4.95 -2.33 -12.19
CA THR A 128 -3.55 -2.57 -11.82
C THR A 128 -2.55 -1.79 -12.69
N ASN A 129 -3.08 -1.05 -13.68
CA ASN A 129 -2.37 -0.48 -14.82
C ASN A 129 -1.28 0.52 -14.43
N ALA A 130 -1.59 1.41 -13.49
CA ALA A 130 -0.72 2.55 -13.18
C ALA A 130 0.59 2.12 -12.54
N VAL A 131 0.56 1.19 -11.58
CA VAL A 131 1.70 0.92 -10.70
C VAL A 131 2.48 -0.33 -11.09
N TYR A 132 1.81 -1.36 -11.61
CA TYR A 132 2.42 -2.68 -11.81
C TYR A 132 2.68 -3.00 -13.29
N ASN A 133 2.41 -2.05 -14.21
CA ASN A 133 2.48 -2.24 -15.66
C ASN A 133 1.69 -3.47 -16.15
N SER A 134 0.67 -3.89 -15.40
CA SER A 134 -0.25 -4.95 -15.80
C SER A 134 -1.53 -4.30 -16.32
N ASN A 135 -1.87 -4.51 -17.59
CA ASN A 135 -3.11 -4.00 -18.19
C ASN A 135 -4.30 -4.92 -17.85
N SER A 136 -4.56 -5.11 -16.56
CA SER A 136 -5.58 -6.04 -16.09
C SER A 136 -6.48 -5.42 -15.04
N ASN A 137 -7.77 -5.65 -15.22
CA ASN A 137 -8.79 -5.45 -14.20
C ASN A 137 -8.88 -6.70 -13.34
N LEU A 138 -8.94 -6.51 -12.03
CA LEU A 138 -9.06 -7.57 -11.05
C LEU A 138 -10.38 -7.41 -10.31
N ILE A 139 -11.22 -8.45 -10.36
CA ILE A 139 -12.45 -8.48 -9.57
C ILE A 139 -12.06 -8.78 -8.13
N ALA A 140 -12.39 -7.85 -7.23
CA ALA A 140 -12.10 -8.00 -5.82
C ALA A 140 -13.04 -9.01 -5.17
N SER A 141 -12.54 -9.78 -4.22
CA SER A 141 -13.32 -10.74 -3.43
C SER A 141 -12.69 -10.92 -2.06
N ILE A 142 -13.47 -11.16 -1.01
CA ILE A 142 -12.92 -11.41 0.34
C ILE A 142 -12.11 -12.71 0.43
N THR A 143 -12.37 -13.64 -0.49
CA THR A 143 -11.68 -14.93 -0.63
C THR A 143 -10.81 -14.97 -1.88
N THR A 144 -9.74 -15.75 -1.84
CA THR A 144 -8.94 -16.04 -3.02
C THR A 144 -8.63 -17.52 -3.11
N SER A 145 -8.55 -18.02 -4.34
CA SER A 145 -7.99 -19.32 -4.68
C SER A 145 -6.56 -19.23 -5.24
N SER A 146 -6.00 -18.02 -5.33
CA SER A 146 -4.65 -17.80 -5.84
C SER A 146 -3.59 -18.12 -4.79
N ASP A 147 -2.61 -18.93 -5.16
CA ASP A 147 -1.40 -19.11 -4.35
C ASP A 147 -0.47 -17.90 -4.40
N LYS A 148 -0.58 -17.07 -5.46
CA LYS A 148 0.24 -15.88 -5.62
C LYS A 148 -0.29 -14.73 -4.78
N TYR A 149 0.58 -14.13 -3.97
CA TYR A 149 0.27 -12.96 -3.15
C TYR A 149 -0.07 -11.73 -4.01
N VAL A 150 0.83 -11.34 -4.92
CA VAL A 150 0.58 -10.23 -5.86
C VAL A 150 -0.42 -10.68 -6.91
N GLY A 151 -1.52 -9.95 -7.03
CA GLY A 151 -2.63 -10.29 -7.92
C GLY A 151 -3.71 -11.17 -7.28
N ALA A 152 -3.61 -11.50 -6.00
CA ALA A 152 -4.71 -12.15 -5.28
C ALA A 152 -5.94 -11.24 -5.24
N SER A 153 -7.12 -11.78 -5.56
CA SER A 153 -8.42 -11.08 -5.58
C SER A 153 -8.81 -10.45 -4.24
N ASN A 154 -8.22 -10.94 -3.15
CA ASN A 154 -8.55 -10.58 -1.79
C ASN A 154 -7.54 -9.65 -1.11
N MET A 155 -6.62 -9.14 -1.91
CA MET A 155 -5.64 -8.15 -1.56
C MET A 155 -5.84 -6.91 -2.43
N GLY A 156 -5.70 -5.75 -1.82
CA GLY A 156 -5.52 -4.48 -2.50
C GLY A 156 -4.09 -4.00 -2.28
N PHE A 157 -3.44 -3.47 -3.30
CA PHE A 157 -2.07 -2.97 -3.19
C PHE A 157 -2.01 -1.47 -3.39
N LEU A 158 -1.03 -0.82 -2.76
CA LEU A 158 -0.82 0.62 -2.86
C LEU A 158 -0.81 1.09 -4.33
N GLY A 159 -1.70 2.04 -4.62
CA GLY A 159 -1.84 2.68 -5.93
C GLY A 159 -2.70 1.93 -6.95
N TYR A 160 -3.27 0.77 -6.60
CA TYR A 160 -4.42 0.24 -7.35
C TYR A 160 -5.56 1.26 -7.35
N LEU A 161 -6.22 1.40 -8.50
CA LEU A 161 -7.37 2.28 -8.66
C LEU A 161 -8.65 1.45 -8.55
N VAL A 162 -9.64 1.93 -7.79
CA VAL A 162 -10.98 1.33 -7.76
C VAL A 162 -11.78 1.85 -8.95
N GLU A 163 -11.93 1.04 -9.99
CA GLU A 163 -12.68 1.42 -11.21
C GLU A 163 -14.20 1.42 -10.98
N SER A 164 -14.69 0.49 -10.16
CA SER A 164 -16.11 0.37 -9.80
C SER A 164 -16.26 -0.15 -8.39
N GLY A 165 -17.40 0.15 -7.75
CA GLY A 165 -17.77 -0.41 -6.45
C GLY A 165 -17.04 0.23 -5.27
N SER A 166 -17.07 -0.45 -4.13
CA SER A 166 -16.38 -0.02 -2.91
C SER A 166 -15.84 -1.21 -2.14
N CYS A 167 -14.85 -0.97 -1.29
CA CYS A 167 -14.31 -2.01 -0.43
C CYS A 167 -13.84 -1.46 0.91
N VAL A 168 -13.77 -2.37 1.89
CA VAL A 168 -13.16 -2.13 3.19
C VAL A 168 -12.04 -3.15 3.36
N GLY A 169 -10.90 -2.70 3.86
CA GLY A 169 -9.74 -3.56 4.08
C GLY A 169 -8.96 -3.20 5.33
N VAL A 170 -8.25 -4.19 5.87
CA VAL A 170 -7.27 -3.99 6.94
C VAL A 170 -5.89 -3.79 6.34
N VAL A 171 -5.18 -2.77 6.78
CA VAL A 171 -3.82 -2.45 6.32
C VAL A 171 -2.86 -3.52 6.81
N VAL A 172 -2.19 -4.21 5.89
CA VAL A 172 -1.20 -5.25 6.21
C VAL A 172 0.24 -4.73 6.11
N ALA A 173 0.49 -3.78 5.20
CA ALA A 173 1.82 -3.21 5.00
C ALA A 173 1.75 -1.76 4.53
N THR A 174 2.69 -0.95 5.01
CA THR A 174 2.79 0.49 4.73
C THR A 174 4.20 0.90 4.33
N GLY A 175 4.34 2.00 3.59
CA GLY A 175 5.62 2.62 3.24
C GLY A 175 6.64 1.64 2.64
N LYS A 176 7.83 1.57 3.24
CA LYS A 176 8.94 0.68 2.81
C LYS A 176 8.56 -0.79 2.72
N ASN A 177 7.56 -1.19 3.47
CA ASN A 177 7.09 -2.57 3.57
C ASN A 177 6.02 -2.91 2.54
N ALA A 178 5.43 -1.91 1.86
CA ALA A 178 4.50 -2.13 0.77
C ALA A 178 5.17 -2.84 -0.42
N VAL A 179 4.40 -3.59 -1.20
CA VAL A 179 4.90 -4.35 -2.37
C VAL A 179 5.52 -3.42 -3.39
N ILE A 180 4.90 -2.26 -3.66
CA ILE A 180 5.43 -1.27 -4.60
C ILE A 180 6.85 -0.83 -4.23
N SER A 181 7.15 -0.68 -2.94
CA SER A 181 8.47 -0.28 -2.44
C SER A 181 9.56 -1.31 -2.75
N LYS A 182 9.19 -2.59 -2.89
CA LYS A 182 10.11 -3.66 -3.27
C LYS A 182 10.35 -3.71 -4.79
N LEU A 183 9.38 -3.23 -5.57
CA LEU A 183 9.46 -3.13 -7.03
C LEU A 183 10.25 -1.89 -7.47
N ILE A 184 10.13 -0.79 -6.72
CA ILE A 184 10.93 0.42 -6.90
C ILE A 184 12.35 0.14 -6.41
N LYS A 185 13.14 -0.55 -7.24
CA LYS A 185 14.60 -0.56 -7.12
C LYS A 185 15.08 0.82 -7.56
N GLY A 186 15.29 1.72 -6.59
CA GLY A 186 15.83 3.04 -6.88
C GLY A 186 17.08 2.91 -7.74
N ARG A 187 17.13 3.63 -8.86
CA ARG A 187 18.41 3.86 -9.55
C ARG A 187 19.24 4.67 -8.57
N LEU A 188 20.17 4.00 -7.87
CA LEU A 188 21.06 4.64 -6.92
C LEU A 188 21.81 5.75 -7.67
N TRP A 189 21.73 6.97 -7.13
CA TRP A 189 22.59 8.06 -7.54
C TRP A 189 23.72 8.19 -6.51
N PRO A 190 24.98 8.37 -6.94
CA PRO A 190 25.46 8.25 -8.32
C PRO A 190 25.27 6.82 -8.84
N PRO A 191 25.03 6.62 -10.16
CA PRO A 191 24.99 5.29 -10.73
C PRO A 191 26.28 4.58 -10.35
N LYS A 192 26.17 3.39 -9.76
CA LYS A 192 27.36 2.57 -9.48
C LYS A 192 28.08 2.38 -10.81
N THR A 193 29.27 2.96 -10.94
CA THR A 193 30.23 2.50 -11.95
C THR A 193 30.41 1.02 -11.66
N SER A 194 30.19 0.15 -12.64
CA SER A 194 30.62 -1.25 -12.52
C SER A 194 32.08 -1.21 -12.12
N ASP A 195 32.42 -1.68 -10.92
CA ASP A 195 33.80 -1.87 -10.53
C ASP A 195 34.45 -2.76 -11.61
N ASN A 196 35.49 -2.22 -12.26
CA ASN A 196 36.25 -2.91 -13.31
C ASN A 196 36.85 -4.22 -12.81
#